data_AF-A0A2D6IQE9-F1
#
_entry.id   AF-A0A2D6IQE9-F1
#
_cell.length_a   1.000
_cell.length_b   1.000
_cell.length_c   1.000
_cell.angle_alpha   90.00
_cell.angle_beta   90.00
_cell.angle_gamma   90.00
#
_symmetry.space_group_name_H-M   'P 1'
#
loop_
_entity.id
_entity.type
_entity.pdbx_description
1 polymer ?
#
loop_
_entity_poly.entity_id
_entity_poly.type
_entity_poly.pdbx_seq_one_letter_code
_entity_poly.pdbx_strand_id
1 'polypeptide(L)' 'MIKLILRDSNGVDYEIKNPQRFSNHIFNAHGEGSSIHEEEGHYFVVDDDFREKIRNFLSRN' A
#
# COMPACT_ATOMS: atom_id res chain seq x y z
N MET A 1 -17.38 -4.55 4.88
CA MET A 1 -15.91 -4.49 5.03
C MET A 1 -15.36 -3.58 3.95
N ILE A 2 -14.56 -2.59 4.33
CA ILE A 2 -13.91 -1.68 3.37
C ILE A 2 -12.69 -2.40 2.80
N LYS A 3 -12.58 -2.44 1.47
CA LYS A 3 -11.46 -3.06 0.75
C LYS A 3 -10.40 -2.00 0.45
N LEU A 4 -9.12 -2.34 0.66
CA LEU A 4 -8.01 -1.50 0.22
C LEU A 4 -7.65 -1.89 -1.22
N ILE A 5 -7.98 -1.01 -2.17
CA ILE A 5 -7.66 -1.19 -3.59
C ILE A 5 -6.59 -0.17 -3.95
N LEU A 6 -5.47 -0.64 -4.50
CA LEU A 6 -4.34 0.18 -4.91
C LEU A 6 -4.02 -0.08 -6.38
N ARG A 7 -3.71 0.99 -7.12
CA ARG A 7 -3.26 0.92 -8.50
C ARG A 7 -1.75 0.68 -8.51
N ASP A 8 -1.30 -0.39 -9.16
CA ASP A 8 0.12 -0.69 -9.32
C ASP A 8 0.77 0.21 -10.40
N SER A 9 2.08 0.10 -10.53
CA SER A 9 2.89 0.84 -11.50
C SER A 9 2.62 0.49 -12.97
N ASN A 10 1.98 -0.64 -13.25
CA ASN A 10 1.52 -1.00 -14.60
C ASN A 10 0.12 -0.46 -14.91
N GLY A 11 -0.49 0.24 -13.95
CA GLY A 11 -1.83 0.73 -14.09
C GLY A 11 -2.89 -0.36 -13.89
N VAL A 12 -2.66 -1.37 -13.06
CA VAL A 12 -3.64 -2.42 -12.70
C VAL A 12 -4.13 -2.20 -11.26
N ASP A 13 -5.45 -2.25 -11.03
CA ASP A 13 -6.01 -2.22 -9.67
C ASP A 13 -5.81 -3.58 -8.99
N TYR A 14 -5.34 -3.55 -7.75
CA TYR A 14 -5.12 -4.73 -6.93
C TYR A 14 -5.79 -4.56 -5.56
N GLU A 15 -6.52 -5.59 -5.13
CA GLU A 15 -7.12 -5.66 -3.79
C GLU A 15 -6.11 -6.26 -2.80
N ILE A 16 -5.72 -5.47 -1.80
CA ILE A 16 -4.83 -5.94 -0.73
C ILE A 16 -5.60 -6.93 0.15
N LYS A 17 -5.21 -8.21 0.08
CA LYS A 17 -5.86 -9.33 0.78
C LYS A 17 -5.86 -9.18 2.30
N ASN A 18 -4.83 -8.57 2.88
CA ASN A 18 -4.72 -8.30 4.32
C ASN A 18 -4.18 -6.88 4.57
N PRO A 19 -5.07 -5.86 4.66
CA PRO A 19 -4.66 -4.47 4.78
C PRO A 19 -3.84 -4.18 6.03
N GLN A 20 -4.12 -4.80 7.19
CA GLN A 20 -3.32 -4.59 8.39
C GLN A 20 -1.88 -5.11 8.22
N ARG A 21 -1.71 -6.34 7.72
CA ARG A 21 -0.38 -6.93 7.49
C ARG A 21 0.42 -6.12 6.48
N PHE A 22 -0.22 -5.75 5.37
CA PHE A 22 0.39 -4.95 4.32
C PHE A 22 0.84 -3.59 4.85
N SER A 23 -0.05 -2.86 5.53
CA SER A 23 0.26 -1.53 6.09
C SER A 23 1.41 -1.58 7.09
N ASN A 24 1.42 -2.58 7.97
CA ASN A 24 2.51 -2.75 8.92
C ASN A 24 3.85 -3.04 8.22
N HIS A 25 3.85 -3.83 7.15
CA HIS A 25 5.04 -4.05 6.35
C HIS A 25 5.53 -2.74 5.70
N ILE A 26 4.63 -2.00 5.04
CA ILE A 26 4.95 -0.74 4.38
C ILE A 26 5.57 0.27 5.36
N PHE A 27 4.99 0.47 6.54
CA PHE A 27 5.54 1.44 7.49
C PHE A 27 6.86 1.02 8.14
N ASN A 28 7.14 -0.29 8.26
CA ASN A 28 8.39 -0.78 8.85
C ASN A 28 9.52 -0.92 7.83
N ALA A 29 9.24 -1.40 6.61
CA ALA A 29 10.24 -1.67 5.59
C ALA A 29 10.42 -0.51 4.60
N HIS A 30 9.40 0.32 4.42
CA HIS A 30 9.34 1.41 3.45
C HIS A 30 8.85 2.72 4.11
N GLY A 31 9.30 2.96 5.35
CA GLY A 31 8.79 4.02 6.22
C GLY A 31 9.14 5.45 5.79
N GLU A 32 10.20 5.62 4.99
CA GLU A 32 10.69 6.92 4.51
C GLU A 32 11.24 6.83 3.09
N GLY A 33 11.43 8.00 2.45
CA GLY A 33 11.96 8.08 1.10
C GLY A 33 11.04 7.46 0.04
N SER A 34 11.61 7.09 -1.11
CA SER A 34 10.89 6.41 -2.17
C SER A 34 11.52 5.04 -2.43
N SER A 35 10.70 4.02 -2.58
CA SER A 35 11.15 2.64 -2.79
C SER A 35 10.11 1.84 -3.56
N ILE A 36 10.51 0.69 -4.10
CA ILE A 36 9.61 -0.22 -4.81
C ILE A 36 9.24 -1.36 -3.86
N HIS A 37 7.94 -1.62 -3.73
CA HIS A 37 7.38 -2.78 -3.04
C HIS A 37 6.70 -3.70 -4.05
N GLU A 38 6.86 -5.01 -3.88
CA GLU A 38 6.18 -6.02 -4.69
C GLU A 38 5.22 -6.82 -3.81
N GLU A 39 3.98 -6.97 -4.27
CA GLU A 39 2.95 -7.74 -3.59
C GLU A 39 2.21 -8.62 -4.62
N GLU A 40 2.45 -9.93 -4.59
CA GLU A 40 1.76 -10.94 -5.40
C GLU A 40 1.79 -10.64 -6.92
N GLY A 41 2.91 -10.10 -7.40
CA GLY A 41 3.16 -9.71 -8.78
C GLY A 41 2.86 -8.24 -9.09
N HIS A 42 2.34 -7.47 -8.13
CA HIS A 42 2.03 -6.05 -8.29
C HIS A 42 3.10 -5.16 -7.67
N TYR A 43 3.59 -4.19 -8.43
CA TYR A 43 4.68 -3.30 -8.01
C TYR A 43 4.16 -1.92 -7.68
N PHE A 44 4.47 -1.42 -6.48
CA PHE A 44 4.07 -0.11 -5.98
C PHE A 44 5.30 0.77 -5.75
N VAL A 45 5.20 2.04 -6.14
CA VAL A 45 6.14 3.06 -5.68
C VAL A 45 5.63 3.57 -4.35
N VAL A 46 6.40 3.32 -3.30
CA VAL A 46 6.06 3.66 -1.92
C VAL A 46 6.75 4.98 -1.57
N ASP A 47 6.00 6.06 -1.76
CA ASP A 47 6.36 7.42 -1.37
C ASP A 47 5.44 7.94 -0.25
N ASP A 48 5.57 9.22 0.11
CA ASP A 48 4.80 9.81 1.19
C ASP A 48 3.29 9.81 0.90
N ASP A 49 2.91 10.07 -0.35
CA ASP A 49 1.51 10.05 -0.80
C ASP A 49 0.91 8.65 -0.70
N PHE A 50 1.68 7.62 -1.06
CA PHE A 50 1.27 6.23 -0.92
C PHE A 50 1.05 5.86 0.55
N ARG A 51 2.01 6.24 1.42
CA ARG A 51 1.89 6.03 2.87
C ARG A 51 0.68 6.77 3.45
N GLU A 52 0.39 7.98 2.98
CA GLU A 52 -0.78 8.75 3.41
C GLU A 52 -2.10 8.08 3.01
N LYS A 53 -2.21 7.54 1.78
CA LYS A 53 -3.38 6.77 1.35
C LYS A 53 -3.66 5.58 2.29
N ILE A 54 -2.61 4.87 2.71
CA ILE A 54 -2.74 3.77 3.67
C ILE A 54 -3.20 4.28 5.04
N ARG A 55 -2.61 5.36 5.56
CA ARG A 55 -3.04 5.97 6.83
C ARG A 55 -4.51 6.38 6.80
N ASN A 56 -4.94 7.01 5.71
CA ASN A 56 -6.33 7.43 5.50
C ASN A 56 -7.30 6.25 5.38
N PHE A 57 -6.86 5.12 4.84
CA PHE A 57 -7.66 3.89 4.86
C PHE A 57 -7.81 3.34 6.28
N LEU A 58 -6.71 3.29 7.06
CA LEU A 58 -6.70 2.77 8.43
C LEU A 58 -7.45 3.65 9.43
N SER A 59 -7.53 4.96 9.22
CA SER A 59 -8.26 5.86 10.13
C SER A 59 -9.78 5.77 9.97
N ARG A 60 -10.25 5.18 8.86
CA ARG A 60 -11.69 5.09 8.50
C ARG A 60 -12.29 3.72 8.81
N ASN A 61 -11.51 2.79 9.35
CA ASN A 61 -11.85 1.36 9.45
C ASN A 61 -11.27 0.78 10.73
#